data_AF-A0A8J6ESL3-F1
#
_entry.id   AF-A0A8J6ESL3-F1
#
_cell.length_a   1.000
_cell.length_b   1.000
_cell.length_c   1.000
_cell.angle_alpha   90.00
_cell.angle_beta   90.00
_cell.angle_gamma   90.00
#
_symmetry.space_group_name_H-M   'P 1'
#
loop_
_entity.id
_entity.type
_entity.pdbx_description
1 polymer ?
#
loop_
_entity_poly.entity_id
_entity_poly.type
_entity_poly.pdbx_seq_one_letter_code
_entity_poly.pdbx_strand_id
1 'polypeptide(L)'
;MVLILVILIPVLVNSVGSDGHYEMLGTCRMVCDPYLSKAGVTTTSTSIRAGTGAEPLSDRGQQAPSTLVQGPQGKAGRPGKPGPPGEPGLPGPPGPQGPPGERGEPGKPGPPGLAGGGVNGAISTATYTTIPRVAFYAGLKNPHEGYEVLKFDDVVTNLGNNYDAASGRFSCTVPGTYFFTYHVLMRGGDGTSMWADLCKNGQVRASAIAQDADQNYDYASNSVILHLDAGDEVYIKLDGGKAHGGNNNKYSTFSGFIIYSD
;
A
#
# COMPACT_ATOMS: atom_id res chain seq x y z
N MET A 1 45.36 -12.33 -32.09
CA MET A 1 44.98 -12.09 -30.69
C MET A 1 43.50 -11.72 -30.49
N VAL A 2 42.81 -11.07 -31.43
CA VAL A 2 41.40 -10.64 -31.23
C VAL A 2 40.41 -11.80 -31.03
N LEU A 3 40.61 -12.95 -31.70
CA LEU A 3 39.65 -14.08 -31.68
C LEU A 3 39.52 -14.80 -30.32
N ILE A 4 40.47 -14.61 -29.39
CA ILE A 4 40.46 -15.28 -28.07
C ILE A 4 39.50 -14.58 -27.09
N LEU A 5 39.28 -13.26 -27.22
CA LEU A 5 38.45 -12.50 -26.28
C LEU A 5 36.95 -12.88 -26.36
N VAL A 6 36.47 -13.30 -27.54
CA VAL A 6 35.04 -13.54 -27.79
C VAL A 6 34.54 -14.82 -27.09
N ILE A 7 35.43 -15.78 -26.82
CA ILE A 7 35.08 -17.07 -26.22
C ILE A 7 35.14 -17.03 -24.68
N LEU A 8 35.87 -16.09 -24.08
CA LEU A 8 36.00 -15.97 -22.62
C LEU A 8 34.86 -15.19 -21.94
N ILE A 9 34.18 -14.29 -22.65
CA ILE A 9 33.11 -13.47 -22.07
C ILE A 9 31.84 -14.28 -21.73
N PRO A 10 31.35 -15.24 -22.56
CA PRO A 10 30.20 -16.08 -22.20
C PRO A 10 30.42 -17.00 -21.00
N VAL A 11 31.68 -17.33 -20.68
CA VAL A 11 32.02 -18.31 -19.63
C VAL A 11 31.97 -17.71 -18.23
N LEU A 12 32.11 -16.39 -18.09
CA LEU A 12 32.13 -15.69 -16.79
C LEU A 12 30.74 -15.31 -16.24
N VAL A 13 29.65 -15.56 -16.98
CA VAL A 13 28.28 -15.16 -16.57
C VAL A 13 27.52 -16.32 -15.89
N ASN A 14 27.89 -17.58 -16.14
CA ASN A 14 27.24 -18.77 -15.55
C ASN A 14 27.80 -19.15 -14.17
N SER A 15 28.05 -18.16 -13.29
CA SER A 15 28.63 -18.39 -11.95
C SER A 15 28.00 -17.54 -10.83
N VAL A 16 26.68 -17.32 -10.89
CA VAL A 16 25.89 -16.87 -9.73
C VAL A 16 24.66 -17.77 -9.58
N GLY A 17 24.80 -18.84 -8.80
CA GLY A 17 23.69 -19.70 -8.41
C GLY A 17 23.49 -19.65 -6.89
N SER A 18 22.34 -19.11 -6.46
CA SER A 18 21.69 -19.43 -5.18
C SER A 18 20.27 -18.85 -5.20
N ASP A 19 19.30 -19.56 -4.64
CA ASP A 19 17.92 -19.09 -4.56
C ASP A 19 17.79 -17.84 -3.67
N GLY A 20 17.35 -16.74 -4.26
CA GLY A 20 16.96 -15.52 -3.54
C GLY A 20 15.57 -15.64 -2.95
N HIS A 21 15.38 -16.47 -1.91
CA HIS A 21 14.08 -16.59 -1.25
C HIS A 21 13.87 -15.40 -0.29
N TYR A 22 13.20 -14.35 -0.77
CA TYR A 22 12.88 -13.17 0.04
C TYR A 22 11.67 -13.45 0.96
N GLU A 23 11.90 -13.84 2.21
CA GLU A 23 10.85 -13.83 3.23
C GLU A 23 10.63 -12.40 3.76
N MET A 24 9.41 -11.87 3.61
CA MET A 24 9.02 -10.62 4.27
C MET A 24 8.70 -10.84 5.75
N LEU A 25 9.73 -11.07 6.57
CA LEU A 25 9.64 -11.14 8.03
C LEU A 25 9.42 -9.76 8.70
N GLY A 26 8.55 -8.94 8.10
CA GLY A 26 8.11 -7.65 8.63
C GLY A 26 6.76 -7.79 9.35
N THR A 27 6.77 -7.84 10.69
CA THR A 27 5.52 -7.75 11.46
C THR A 27 4.98 -6.31 11.42
N CYS A 28 3.97 -6.07 10.59
CA CYS A 28 3.34 -4.76 10.45
C CYS A 28 2.55 -4.39 11.72
N ARG A 29 3.24 -3.78 12.70
CA ARG A 29 2.62 -3.25 13.91
C ARG A 29 2.02 -1.87 13.64
N MET A 30 0.69 -1.80 13.67
CA MET A 30 -0.05 -0.54 13.80
C MET A 30 0.38 0.17 15.10
N VAL A 31 1.18 1.24 14.97
CA VAL A 31 1.45 2.17 16.07
C VAL A 31 0.31 3.17 16.14
N CYS A 32 -0.80 2.75 16.74
CA CYS A 32 -1.87 3.67 17.14
C CYS A 32 -1.37 4.48 18.34
N ASP A 33 -0.83 5.67 18.09
CA ASP A 33 -0.35 6.58 19.14
C ASP A 33 -1.55 7.21 19.89
N PRO A 34 -1.77 6.89 21.18
CA PRO A 34 -2.93 7.36 21.92
C PRO A 34 -2.67 8.76 22.49
N TYR A 35 -2.96 9.80 21.71
CA TYR A 35 -2.86 11.20 22.16
C TYR A 35 -3.65 11.44 23.46
N LEU A 36 -2.93 11.50 24.57
CA LEU A 36 -3.47 11.61 25.92
C LEU A 36 -4.02 13.01 26.19
N SER A 37 -5.30 13.22 25.88
CA SER A 37 -6.03 14.44 26.22
C SER A 37 -6.22 14.59 27.74
N LYS A 38 -5.22 15.16 28.43
CA LYS A 38 -5.30 15.57 29.84
C LYS A 38 -4.99 17.05 30.04
N ALA A 39 -5.99 17.88 29.75
CA ALA A 39 -6.05 19.27 30.19
C ALA A 39 -7.39 19.50 30.93
N GLY A 40 -7.42 19.18 32.23
CA GLY A 40 -8.59 19.40 33.08
C GLY A 40 -8.50 20.76 33.78
N VAL A 41 -9.26 21.75 33.33
CA VAL A 41 -9.48 23.02 34.04
C VAL A 41 -10.96 23.37 33.98
N THR A 42 -11.65 23.27 35.12
CA THR A 42 -13.07 23.61 35.22
C THR A 42 -13.24 25.08 35.63
N THR A 43 -13.79 25.86 34.72
CA THR A 43 -14.64 27.04 34.89
C THR A 43 -14.68 27.74 36.26
N THR A 44 -14.30 29.03 36.29
CA THR A 44 -15.08 30.05 37.04
C THR A 44 -14.79 31.46 36.53
N SER A 45 -15.84 32.28 36.35
CA SER A 45 -15.71 33.68 35.95
C SER A 45 -16.95 34.49 36.37
N THR A 46 -16.90 35.18 37.52
CA THR A 46 -18.03 35.98 38.02
C THR A 46 -17.61 37.21 38.84
N SER A 47 -18.04 38.37 38.35
CA SER A 47 -18.39 39.64 39.02
C SER A 47 -17.94 39.97 40.48
N ILE A 48 -17.20 41.10 40.57
CA ILE A 48 -17.51 42.32 41.38
C ILE A 48 -17.53 42.28 42.94
N ARG A 49 -16.66 43.14 43.51
CA ARG A 49 -16.57 43.78 44.85
C ARG A 49 -17.73 43.66 45.88
N ALA A 50 -17.40 43.15 47.08
CA ALA A 50 -17.59 43.74 48.43
C ALA A 50 -16.97 42.77 49.48
N GLY A 51 -16.53 43.12 50.71
CA GLY A 51 -16.27 44.40 51.37
C GLY A 51 -15.83 44.19 52.85
N THR A 52 -14.96 45.07 53.40
CA THR A 52 -14.66 45.32 54.85
C THR A 52 -14.37 44.16 55.84
N GLY A 53 -13.19 44.14 56.48
CA GLY A 53 -12.87 43.31 57.68
C GLY A 53 -11.45 43.54 58.25
N ALA A 54 -11.33 43.75 59.57
CA ALA A 54 -10.20 44.39 60.28
C ALA A 54 -8.88 43.58 60.51
N GLU A 55 -7.74 44.29 60.45
CA GLU A 55 -6.64 44.48 61.45
C GLU A 55 -6.58 43.62 62.76
N PRO A 56 -5.43 43.52 63.50
CA PRO A 56 -3.99 43.57 63.11
C PRO A 56 -3.05 42.63 63.96
N LEU A 57 -1.71 42.82 63.85
CA LEU A 57 -0.60 42.33 64.74
C LEU A 57 -0.29 40.80 64.68
N SER A 58 0.94 40.27 64.84
CA SER A 58 2.34 40.78 64.93
C SER A 58 3.30 39.65 64.43
N ASP A 59 4.65 39.57 64.53
CA ASP A 59 5.73 40.35 65.19
C ASP A 59 7.09 40.18 64.43
N ARG A 60 8.26 40.50 65.01
CA ARG A 60 9.56 40.54 64.27
C ARG A 60 10.85 40.29 65.09
N GLY A 61 11.62 39.26 64.72
CA GLY A 61 13.05 39.11 65.07
C GLY A 61 13.58 37.65 64.99
N GLN A 62 14.90 37.35 65.05
CA GLN A 62 16.08 38.13 64.61
C GLN A 62 17.35 37.20 64.61
N GLN A 63 18.06 37.12 63.47
CA GLN A 63 19.47 36.66 63.32
C GLN A 63 19.89 35.20 63.67
N ALA A 64 20.99 34.77 63.03
CA ALA A 64 21.75 33.54 63.28
C ALA A 64 23.13 33.87 63.92
N PRO A 65 23.96 32.88 64.35
CA PRO A 65 24.87 32.21 63.39
C PRO A 65 25.17 30.71 63.71
N SER A 66 26.12 30.12 62.98
CA SER A 66 26.48 28.69 62.92
C SER A 66 27.46 28.21 64.02
N THR A 67 27.41 26.92 64.39
CA THR A 67 28.60 26.04 64.56
C THR A 67 28.24 24.54 64.56
N LEU A 68 29.24 23.65 64.51
CA LEU A 68 29.13 22.21 64.16
C LEU A 68 29.29 21.26 65.37
N VAL A 69 28.49 20.19 65.44
CA VAL A 69 28.79 18.94 66.19
C VAL A 69 28.22 17.73 65.42
N GLN A 70 28.95 16.60 65.38
CA GLN A 70 28.58 15.36 64.69
C GLN A 70 28.12 14.26 65.67
N GLY A 71 27.13 13.46 65.28
CA GLY A 71 26.49 12.44 66.13
C GLY A 71 27.22 11.07 66.22
N PRO A 72 26.79 10.20 67.15
CA PRO A 72 27.48 8.94 67.48
C PRO A 72 27.33 7.81 66.46
N GLN A 73 28.22 6.82 66.55
CA GLN A 73 28.37 5.68 65.63
C GLN A 73 27.16 4.73 65.62
N GLY A 74 26.82 4.22 64.43
CA GLY A 74 25.67 3.34 64.20
C GLY A 74 25.81 1.89 64.69
N LYS A 75 24.67 1.22 64.86
CA LYS A 75 24.57 -0.19 65.28
C LYS A 75 25.03 -1.16 64.18
N ALA A 76 25.43 -2.37 64.58
CA ALA A 76 25.86 -3.43 63.68
C ALA A 76 24.80 -3.83 62.63
N GLY A 77 25.26 -4.29 61.47
CA GLY A 77 24.42 -4.71 60.35
C GLY A 77 23.58 -5.95 60.63
N ARG A 78 22.50 -6.13 59.87
CA ARG A 78 21.65 -7.33 59.91
C ARG A 78 22.34 -8.51 59.19
N PRO A 79 22.04 -9.77 59.55
CA PRO A 79 22.50 -10.94 58.82
C PRO A 79 22.16 -10.90 57.33
N GLY A 80 22.96 -11.59 56.52
CA GLY A 80 22.72 -11.75 55.08
C GLY A 80 21.40 -12.47 54.78
N LYS A 81 20.83 -12.20 53.61
CA LYS A 81 19.65 -12.93 53.11
C LYS A 81 20.06 -14.37 52.71
N PRO A 82 19.13 -15.35 52.75
CA PRO A 82 19.36 -16.65 52.13
C PRO A 82 19.73 -16.54 50.65
N GLY A 83 20.46 -17.54 50.15
CA GLY A 83 20.79 -17.64 48.72
C GLY A 83 19.55 -17.86 47.85
N PRO A 84 19.64 -17.58 46.54
CA PRO A 84 18.55 -17.85 45.60
C PRO A 84 18.30 -19.37 45.45
N PRO A 85 17.08 -19.79 45.05
CA PRO A 85 16.83 -21.16 44.61
C PRO A 85 17.74 -21.56 43.44
N GLY A 86 17.99 -22.87 43.31
CA GLY A 86 18.67 -23.42 42.14
C GLY A 86 17.86 -23.27 40.85
N GLU A 87 18.55 -23.30 39.71
CA GLU A 87 17.91 -23.15 38.40
C GLU A 87 17.01 -24.35 38.04
N PRO A 88 15.94 -24.14 37.24
CA PRO A 88 15.10 -25.24 36.75
C PRO A 88 15.89 -26.25 35.91
N GLY A 89 15.48 -27.52 35.97
CA GLY A 89 16.03 -28.56 35.09
C GLY A 89 15.75 -28.26 33.61
N LEU A 90 16.68 -28.70 32.75
CA LEU A 90 16.56 -28.51 31.29
C LEU A 90 15.29 -29.21 30.73
N PRO A 91 14.63 -28.65 29.70
CA PRO A 91 13.54 -29.32 29.00
C PRO A 91 13.94 -30.69 28.45
N GLY A 92 12.97 -31.62 28.42
CA GLY A 92 13.16 -32.92 27.76
C GLY A 92 13.37 -32.78 26.24
N PRO A 93 14.00 -33.79 25.60
CA PRO A 93 14.20 -33.77 24.15
C PRO A 93 12.85 -33.78 23.39
N PRO A 94 12.80 -33.21 22.17
CA PRO A 94 11.61 -33.30 21.31
C PRO A 94 11.18 -34.75 21.06
N GLY A 95 9.87 -34.96 20.88
CA GLY A 95 9.33 -36.24 20.47
C GLY A 95 9.77 -36.64 19.04
N PRO A 96 9.72 -37.94 18.70
CA PRO A 96 10.05 -38.40 17.35
C PRO A 96 9.08 -37.82 16.31
N GLN A 97 9.58 -37.58 15.10
CA GLN A 97 8.76 -37.14 13.98
C GLN A 97 7.70 -38.20 13.63
N GLY A 98 6.47 -37.76 13.34
CA GLY A 98 5.40 -38.64 12.88
C GLY A 98 5.71 -39.29 11.52
N PRO A 99 5.04 -40.42 11.19
CA PRO A 99 5.24 -41.08 9.91
C PRO A 99 4.84 -40.17 8.73
N PRO A 100 5.46 -40.32 7.54
CA PRO A 100 5.02 -39.64 6.33
C PRO A 100 3.55 -39.95 6.02
N GLY A 101 2.80 -38.94 5.55
CA GLY A 101 1.43 -39.11 5.09
C GLY A 101 1.32 -40.02 3.86
N GLU A 102 0.19 -40.69 3.72
CA GLU A 102 -0.07 -41.57 2.57
C GLU A 102 -0.10 -40.79 1.25
N ARG A 103 0.33 -41.44 0.17
CA ARG A 103 0.29 -40.85 -1.17
C ARG A 103 -1.16 -40.80 -1.65
N GLY A 104 -1.66 -39.60 -1.93
CA GLY A 104 -2.99 -39.41 -2.52
C GLY A 104 -3.19 -40.20 -3.82
N GLU A 105 -4.42 -40.63 -4.06
CA GLU A 105 -4.77 -41.47 -5.21
C GLU A 105 -4.44 -40.81 -6.56
N PRO A 106 -4.07 -41.58 -7.60
CA PRO A 106 -3.92 -41.05 -8.95
C PRO A 106 -5.19 -40.36 -9.45
N GLY A 107 -5.02 -39.19 -10.08
CA GLY A 107 -6.13 -38.49 -10.74
C GLY A 107 -6.81 -39.38 -11.78
N LYS A 108 -8.14 -39.32 -11.84
CA LYS A 108 -8.94 -40.09 -12.81
C LYS A 108 -8.51 -39.75 -14.24
N PRO A 109 -8.44 -40.74 -15.16
CA PRO A 109 -8.14 -40.48 -16.56
C PRO A 109 -9.07 -39.42 -17.17
N GLY A 110 -8.52 -38.56 -18.02
CA GLY A 110 -9.32 -37.58 -18.77
C GLY A 110 -10.32 -38.25 -19.71
N PRO A 111 -11.44 -37.57 -20.05
CA PRO A 111 -12.42 -38.11 -20.99
C PRO A 111 -11.78 -38.34 -22.38
N PRO A 112 -12.23 -39.34 -23.15
CA PRO A 112 -11.73 -39.58 -24.50
C PRO A 112 -11.86 -38.35 -25.41
N GLY A 113 -10.85 -38.10 -26.25
CA GLY A 113 -10.90 -37.05 -27.25
C GLY A 113 -11.99 -37.32 -28.30
N LEU A 114 -12.68 -36.27 -28.73
CA LEU A 114 -13.69 -36.35 -29.78
C LEU A 114 -13.06 -36.75 -31.12
N ALA A 115 -13.77 -37.57 -31.89
CA ALA A 115 -13.28 -38.10 -33.16
C ALA A 115 -13.11 -36.98 -34.22
N GLY A 116 -11.92 -36.89 -34.81
CA GLY A 116 -11.58 -35.86 -35.79
C GLY A 116 -12.25 -36.09 -37.15
N GLY A 117 -13.25 -35.26 -37.47
CA GLY A 117 -13.77 -35.14 -38.84
C GLY A 117 -12.79 -34.38 -39.73
N GLY A 118 -12.13 -35.07 -40.65
CA GLY A 118 -11.08 -34.49 -41.49
C GLY A 118 -11.61 -33.82 -42.77
N VAL A 119 -11.32 -32.53 -42.93
CA VAL A 119 -11.23 -31.82 -44.22
C VAL A 119 -10.18 -30.70 -44.12
N ASN A 120 -9.58 -30.34 -45.25
CA ASN A 120 -8.35 -29.54 -45.29
C ASN A 120 -8.58 -28.02 -45.13
N GLY A 121 -7.61 -27.34 -44.52
CA GLY A 121 -7.19 -26.01 -44.99
C GLY A 121 -7.66 -24.76 -44.24
N ALA A 122 -8.48 -24.86 -43.19
CA ALA A 122 -8.91 -23.70 -42.39
C ALA A 122 -8.65 -23.89 -40.90
N ILE A 123 -7.78 -23.05 -40.30
CA ILE A 123 -7.55 -23.01 -38.86
C ILE A 123 -8.71 -22.25 -38.20
N SER A 124 -9.80 -22.95 -37.93
CA SER A 124 -10.93 -22.40 -37.18
C SER A 124 -10.57 -22.35 -35.69
N THR A 125 -10.13 -21.18 -35.22
CA THR A 125 -9.62 -20.97 -33.85
C THR A 125 -10.75 -20.86 -32.81
N ALA A 126 -11.86 -21.59 -33.01
CA ALA A 126 -13.15 -21.39 -32.38
C ALA A 126 -13.51 -22.52 -31.38
N THR A 127 -12.53 -23.03 -30.62
CA THR A 127 -12.77 -24.14 -29.66
C THR A 127 -11.96 -24.02 -28.37
N TYR A 128 -11.51 -22.81 -28.02
CA TYR A 128 -10.96 -22.51 -26.69
C TYR A 128 -11.67 -21.30 -26.06
N THR A 129 -11.95 -21.42 -24.76
CA THR A 129 -12.55 -20.41 -23.86
C THR A 129 -13.91 -19.83 -24.26
N THR A 130 -14.97 -20.38 -23.66
CA THR A 130 -16.29 -19.75 -23.51
C THR A 130 -16.35 -18.71 -22.37
N ILE A 131 -15.28 -18.59 -21.58
CA ILE A 131 -15.15 -17.60 -20.50
C ILE A 131 -14.57 -16.31 -21.10
N PRO A 132 -15.26 -15.16 -21.01
CA PRO A 132 -14.72 -13.88 -21.48
C PRO A 132 -13.40 -13.53 -20.79
N ARG A 133 -12.45 -13.01 -21.56
CA ARG A 133 -11.14 -12.57 -21.08
C ARG A 133 -10.90 -11.13 -21.50
N VAL A 134 -11.12 -10.22 -20.57
CA VAL A 134 -10.92 -8.78 -20.76
C VAL A 134 -10.00 -8.26 -19.67
N ALA A 135 -8.83 -7.73 -20.05
CA ALA A 135 -7.86 -7.16 -19.13
C ALA A 135 -6.91 -6.19 -19.86
N PHE A 136 -6.71 -5.00 -19.31
CA PHE A 136 -5.76 -4.01 -19.87
C PHE A 136 -4.87 -3.39 -18.79
N TYR A 137 -3.71 -2.91 -19.23
CA TYR A 137 -2.78 -2.10 -18.45
C TYR A 137 -2.00 -1.19 -19.40
N ALA A 138 -2.05 0.11 -19.13
CA ALA A 138 -1.36 1.13 -19.91
C ALA A 138 -0.63 2.12 -18.99
N GLY A 139 0.59 2.48 -19.39
CA GLY A 139 1.34 3.60 -18.86
C GLY A 139 1.09 4.88 -19.65
N LEU A 140 1.58 6.00 -19.13
CA LEU A 140 1.56 7.31 -19.79
C LEU A 140 2.94 7.61 -20.35
N LYS A 141 3.06 7.87 -21.66
CA LYS A 141 4.31 8.29 -22.30
C LYS A 141 4.35 9.79 -22.56
N ASN A 142 3.26 10.35 -23.06
CA ASN A 142 3.14 11.80 -23.29
C ASN A 142 2.50 12.50 -22.08
N PRO A 143 3.16 13.48 -21.43
CA PRO A 143 2.54 14.24 -20.34
C PRO A 143 1.29 15.02 -20.79
N HIS A 144 0.20 14.90 -20.04
CA HIS A 144 -1.11 15.49 -20.37
C HIS A 144 -1.51 16.53 -19.33
N GLU A 145 -2.18 17.60 -19.75
CA GLU A 145 -2.63 18.69 -18.88
C GLU A 145 -4.06 19.13 -19.21
N GLY A 146 -4.66 19.97 -18.37
CA GLY A 146 -6.01 20.50 -18.56
C GLY A 146 -7.14 19.54 -18.14
N TYR A 147 -8.36 19.84 -18.57
CA TYR A 147 -9.60 19.22 -18.09
C TYR A 147 -10.11 18.05 -18.97
N GLU A 148 -9.18 17.37 -19.65
CA GLU A 148 -9.49 16.33 -20.64
C GLU A 148 -9.41 14.89 -20.10
N VAL A 149 -9.74 13.92 -20.96
CA VAL A 149 -9.47 12.49 -20.74
C VAL A 149 -7.96 12.24 -20.82
N LEU A 150 -7.42 11.56 -19.80
CA LEU A 150 -6.01 11.17 -19.75
C LEU A 150 -5.79 9.93 -20.63
N LYS A 151 -5.05 10.11 -21.72
CA LYS A 151 -4.72 9.07 -22.71
C LYS A 151 -3.45 8.34 -22.29
N PHE A 152 -3.59 7.14 -21.72
CA PHE A 152 -2.45 6.28 -21.36
C PHE A 152 -1.94 5.57 -22.61
N ASP A 153 -0.98 6.19 -23.28
CA ASP A 153 -0.52 5.84 -24.63
C ASP A 153 0.61 4.79 -24.68
N ASP A 154 1.05 4.28 -23.53
CA ASP A 154 2.06 3.21 -23.41
C ASP A 154 1.39 1.88 -23.00
N VAL A 155 0.60 1.32 -23.91
CA VAL A 155 -0.17 0.08 -23.67
C VAL A 155 0.74 -1.14 -23.56
N VAL A 156 0.67 -1.84 -22.44
CA VAL A 156 1.45 -3.06 -22.15
C VAL A 156 0.58 -4.32 -22.29
N THR A 157 -0.68 -4.24 -21.85
CA THR A 157 -1.66 -5.34 -21.93
C THR A 157 -2.98 -4.80 -22.46
N ASN A 158 -3.63 -5.49 -23.39
CA ASN A 158 -4.96 -5.15 -23.90
C ASN A 158 -5.73 -6.40 -24.37
N LEU A 159 -5.87 -7.38 -23.49
CA LEU A 159 -6.61 -8.61 -23.77
C LEU A 159 -8.10 -8.28 -23.93
N GLY A 160 -8.67 -8.62 -25.08
CA GLY A 160 -10.01 -8.20 -25.53
C GLY A 160 -10.01 -6.97 -26.46
N ASN A 161 -8.90 -6.22 -26.54
CA ASN A 161 -8.79 -4.93 -27.26
C ASN A 161 -9.82 -3.88 -26.81
N ASN A 162 -10.26 -3.94 -25.55
CA ASN A 162 -11.27 -3.04 -24.99
C ASN A 162 -10.72 -1.65 -24.62
N TYR A 163 -9.40 -1.47 -24.48
CA TYR A 163 -8.80 -0.16 -24.22
C TYR A 163 -8.30 0.49 -25.52
N ASP A 164 -8.68 1.74 -25.77
CA ASP A 164 -8.15 2.57 -26.85
C ASP A 164 -7.26 3.69 -26.29
N ALA A 165 -5.99 3.68 -26.70
CA ALA A 165 -4.99 4.68 -26.36
C ALA A 165 -5.25 6.06 -27.01
N ALA A 166 -5.96 6.13 -28.14
CA ALA A 166 -6.19 7.40 -28.84
C ALA A 166 -7.24 8.27 -28.15
N SER A 167 -8.33 7.66 -27.66
CA SER A 167 -9.36 8.30 -26.84
C SER A 167 -9.05 8.29 -25.34
N GLY A 168 -8.22 7.35 -24.88
CA GLY A 168 -7.92 7.11 -23.47
C GLY A 168 -8.95 6.25 -22.73
N ARG A 169 -9.86 5.59 -23.46
CA ARG A 169 -11.08 4.96 -22.92
C ARG A 169 -11.01 3.44 -22.94
N PHE A 170 -11.56 2.82 -21.91
CA PHE A 170 -12.01 1.44 -21.94
C PHE A 170 -13.47 1.40 -22.40
N SER A 171 -13.80 0.64 -23.44
CA SER A 171 -15.18 0.42 -23.90
C SER A 171 -15.61 -1.02 -23.62
N CYS A 172 -16.69 -1.17 -22.85
CA CYS A 172 -17.24 -2.47 -22.47
C CYS A 172 -17.88 -3.18 -23.67
N THR A 173 -17.47 -4.42 -23.96
CA THR A 173 -18.10 -5.28 -24.99
C THR A 173 -18.76 -6.54 -24.41
N VAL A 174 -18.63 -6.77 -23.11
CA VAL A 174 -19.16 -7.95 -22.40
C VAL A 174 -19.75 -7.47 -21.08
N PRO A 175 -21.08 -7.56 -20.87
CA PRO A 175 -21.70 -7.19 -19.60
C PRO A 175 -21.11 -7.97 -18.43
N GLY A 176 -20.93 -7.30 -17.28
CA GLY A 176 -20.37 -7.94 -16.11
C GLY A 176 -19.80 -7.00 -15.06
N THR A 177 -19.16 -7.59 -14.06
CA THR A 177 -18.46 -6.89 -12.98
C THR A 177 -16.98 -6.78 -13.28
N TYR A 178 -16.46 -5.55 -13.26
CA TYR A 178 -15.08 -5.18 -13.58
C TYR A 178 -14.37 -4.52 -12.40
N PHE A 179 -13.08 -4.78 -12.24
CA PHE A 179 -12.18 -4.00 -11.39
C PHE A 179 -11.42 -2.97 -12.24
N PHE A 180 -11.20 -1.77 -11.68
CA PHE A 180 -10.32 -0.74 -12.24
C PHE A 180 -9.46 -0.13 -11.14
N THR A 181 -8.21 0.21 -11.46
CA THR A 181 -7.33 1.01 -10.60
C THR A 181 -6.51 1.99 -11.43
N TYR A 182 -6.24 3.16 -10.87
CA TYR A 182 -5.37 4.17 -11.45
C TYR A 182 -4.41 4.74 -10.42
N HIS A 183 -3.24 5.10 -10.90
CA HIS A 183 -2.22 5.82 -10.15
C HIS A 183 -1.67 6.88 -11.08
N VAL A 184 -1.99 8.16 -10.85
CA VAL A 184 -1.51 9.27 -11.68
C VAL A 184 -0.51 10.07 -10.88
N LEU A 185 0.76 10.06 -11.31
CA LEU A 185 1.75 11.00 -10.84
C LEU A 185 1.43 12.36 -11.45
N MET A 186 1.01 13.31 -10.61
CA MET A 186 0.59 14.64 -11.04
C MET A 186 1.52 15.72 -10.46
N ARG A 187 1.61 16.86 -11.16
CA ARG A 187 2.23 18.09 -10.69
C ARG A 187 1.21 19.22 -10.66
N GLY A 188 1.19 19.98 -9.56
CA GLY A 188 0.30 21.12 -9.34
C GLY A 188 0.89 22.48 -9.73
N GLY A 189 0.03 23.49 -9.69
CA GLY A 189 0.46 24.87 -9.42
C GLY A 189 0.51 25.11 -7.90
N ASP A 190 1.15 26.19 -7.48
CA ASP A 190 1.36 26.50 -6.06
C ASP A 190 0.02 26.63 -5.32
N GLY A 191 -0.19 25.80 -4.30
CA GLY A 191 -1.41 25.75 -3.50
C GLY A 191 -2.67 25.26 -4.22
N THR A 192 -2.64 24.87 -5.50
CA THR A 192 -3.83 24.41 -6.24
C THR A 192 -4.06 22.92 -6.04
N SER A 193 -5.26 22.53 -5.58
CA SER A 193 -5.69 21.12 -5.61
C SER A 193 -5.75 20.61 -7.05
N MET A 194 -5.41 19.34 -7.26
CA MET A 194 -5.60 18.63 -8.52
C MET A 194 -6.34 17.32 -8.29
N TRP A 195 -7.07 16.85 -9.30
CA TRP A 195 -7.86 15.61 -9.21
C TRP A 195 -7.62 14.71 -10.40
N ALA A 196 -7.65 13.40 -10.15
CA ALA A 196 -7.90 12.38 -11.17
C ALA A 196 -9.25 11.70 -10.86
N ASP A 197 -10.17 11.76 -11.81
CA ASP A 197 -11.51 11.19 -11.72
C ASP A 197 -11.64 9.98 -12.66
N LEU A 198 -12.02 8.83 -12.13
CA LEU A 198 -12.49 7.71 -12.95
C LEU A 198 -13.98 7.91 -13.24
N CYS A 199 -14.28 8.13 -14.50
CA CYS A 199 -15.63 8.33 -15.03
C CYS A 199 -16.19 7.05 -15.65
N LYS A 200 -17.48 6.78 -15.44
CA LYS A 200 -18.31 5.88 -16.26
C LYS A 200 -19.32 6.73 -17.02
N ASN A 201 -19.30 6.71 -18.36
CA ASN A 201 -20.19 7.50 -19.22
C ASN A 201 -20.29 9.00 -18.85
N GLY A 202 -19.18 9.60 -18.41
CA GLY A 202 -19.13 11.00 -17.95
C GLY A 202 -19.58 11.26 -16.51
N GLN A 203 -20.04 10.25 -15.75
CA GLN A 203 -20.24 10.36 -14.31
C GLN A 203 -19.01 9.90 -13.55
N VAL A 204 -18.47 10.74 -12.66
CA VAL A 204 -17.39 10.35 -11.73
C VAL A 204 -17.88 9.22 -10.82
N ARG A 205 -17.10 8.13 -10.74
CA ARG A 205 -17.40 6.93 -9.93
C ARG A 205 -16.40 6.71 -8.80
N ALA A 206 -15.15 7.13 -8.99
CA ALA A 206 -14.12 7.20 -7.97
C ALA A 206 -13.18 8.37 -8.28
N SER A 207 -12.76 9.11 -7.25
CA SER A 207 -11.98 10.34 -7.38
C SER A 207 -10.80 10.31 -6.42
N ALA A 208 -9.70 10.96 -6.79
CA ALA A 208 -8.54 11.17 -5.91
C ALA A 208 -8.06 12.61 -6.03
N ILE A 209 -7.89 13.28 -4.88
CA ILE A 209 -7.33 14.62 -4.75
C ILE A 209 -5.85 14.53 -4.34
N ALA A 210 -5.03 15.42 -4.91
CA ALA A 210 -3.70 15.76 -4.42
C ALA A 210 -3.62 17.28 -4.23
N GLN A 211 -2.90 17.77 -3.21
CA GLN A 211 -2.65 19.20 -3.01
C GLN A 211 -1.42 19.43 -2.13
N ASP A 212 -0.39 20.02 -2.72
CA ASP A 212 0.77 20.55 -2.02
C ASP A 212 0.71 22.09 -1.91
N ALA A 213 1.48 22.66 -0.98
CA ALA A 213 1.63 24.11 -0.85
C ALA A 213 2.54 24.71 -1.93
N ASP A 214 3.60 23.97 -2.29
CA ASP A 214 4.60 24.32 -3.31
C ASP A 214 4.43 23.44 -4.57
N GLN A 215 5.09 23.75 -5.70
CA GLN A 215 5.00 22.94 -6.95
C GLN A 215 5.71 21.56 -6.90
N ASN A 216 5.21 20.68 -6.04
CA ASN A 216 5.66 19.30 -5.91
C ASN A 216 4.95 18.33 -6.87
N TYR A 217 5.37 17.07 -6.79
CA TYR A 217 4.74 15.92 -7.45
C TYR A 217 4.10 15.01 -6.40
N ASP A 218 2.84 14.65 -6.61
CA ASP A 218 2.07 13.76 -5.73
C ASP A 218 1.16 12.82 -6.56
N TYR A 219 0.55 11.83 -5.90
CA TYR A 219 -0.19 10.73 -6.52
C TYR A 219 -1.71 10.80 -6.30
N ALA A 220 -2.44 11.19 -7.35
CA ALA A 220 -3.87 10.95 -7.41
C ALA A 220 -4.12 9.47 -7.78
N SER A 221 -4.48 8.64 -6.78
CA SER A 221 -4.70 7.20 -6.94
C SER A 221 -6.04 6.75 -6.33
N ASN A 222 -6.80 5.92 -7.05
CA ASN A 222 -7.96 5.23 -6.49
C ASN A 222 -8.28 3.94 -7.27
N SER A 223 -9.17 3.11 -6.72
CA SER A 223 -9.68 1.89 -7.35
C SER A 223 -11.18 1.72 -7.15
N VAL A 224 -11.83 0.96 -8.03
CA VAL A 224 -13.28 0.75 -7.97
C VAL A 224 -13.66 -0.59 -8.59
N ILE A 225 -14.75 -1.17 -8.09
CA ILE A 225 -15.46 -2.28 -8.74
C ILE A 225 -16.76 -1.72 -9.30
N LEU A 226 -17.01 -1.95 -10.60
CA LEU A 226 -18.20 -1.47 -11.31
C LEU A 226 -18.87 -2.61 -12.07
N HIS A 227 -20.20 -2.63 -12.06
CA HIS A 227 -20.96 -3.32 -13.11
C HIS A 227 -21.03 -2.43 -14.36
N LEU A 228 -20.79 -3.04 -15.52
CA LEU A 228 -20.82 -2.40 -16.83
C LEU A 228 -21.73 -3.19 -17.77
N ASP A 229 -22.56 -2.47 -18.52
CA ASP A 229 -23.32 -2.94 -19.67
C ASP A 229 -22.47 -2.82 -20.96
N ALA A 230 -22.87 -3.53 -22.02
CA ALA A 230 -22.20 -3.40 -23.31
C ALA A 230 -22.40 -2.00 -23.91
N GLY A 231 -21.31 -1.34 -24.28
CA GLY A 231 -21.29 0.05 -24.74
C GLY A 231 -20.90 1.08 -23.67
N ASP A 232 -20.80 0.68 -22.39
CA ASP A 232 -20.30 1.58 -21.34
C ASP A 232 -18.83 1.95 -21.54
N GLU A 233 -18.48 3.21 -21.30
CA GLU A 233 -17.11 3.72 -21.35
C GLU A 233 -16.59 4.07 -19.96
N VAL A 234 -15.39 3.58 -19.64
CA VAL A 234 -14.65 3.90 -18.41
C VAL A 234 -13.32 4.56 -18.74
N TYR A 235 -13.01 5.69 -18.12
CA TYR A 235 -11.80 6.47 -18.42
C TYR A 235 -11.40 7.37 -17.25
N ILE A 236 -10.14 7.82 -17.25
CA ILE A 236 -9.66 8.84 -16.30
C ILE A 236 -9.79 10.22 -16.93
N LYS A 237 -10.36 11.17 -16.21
CA LYS A 237 -10.37 12.60 -16.53
C LYS A 237 -9.52 13.35 -15.49
N LEU A 238 -8.79 14.38 -15.92
CA LEU A 238 -8.12 15.28 -14.98
C LEU A 238 -9.00 16.49 -14.63
N ASP A 239 -8.83 17.01 -13.42
CA ASP A 239 -9.32 18.32 -13.02
C ASP A 239 -8.17 19.11 -12.37
N GLY A 240 -7.54 19.98 -13.15
CA GLY A 240 -6.31 20.68 -12.78
C GLY A 240 -5.03 19.84 -12.89
N GLY A 241 -3.88 20.52 -12.79
CA GLY A 241 -2.55 19.91 -12.83
C GLY A 241 -2.09 19.36 -14.18
N LYS A 242 -0.97 18.63 -14.12
CA LYS A 242 -0.35 17.91 -15.25
C LYS A 242 0.03 16.49 -14.84
N ALA A 243 -0.34 15.50 -15.62
CA ALA A 243 0.03 14.08 -15.41
C ALA A 243 1.37 13.76 -16.07
N HIS A 244 2.18 12.92 -15.41
CA HIS A 244 3.56 12.61 -15.81
C HIS A 244 3.84 11.11 -15.89
N GLY A 245 4.40 10.66 -17.02
CA GLY A 245 4.81 9.27 -17.25
C GLY A 245 6.10 8.84 -16.55
N GLY A 246 6.93 9.80 -16.15
CA GLY A 246 8.33 9.58 -15.77
C GLY A 246 9.21 9.21 -16.98
N ASN A 247 10.40 8.66 -16.71
CA ASN A 247 11.39 8.32 -17.75
C ASN A 247 11.16 6.96 -18.43
N ASN A 248 10.28 6.13 -17.88
CA ASN A 248 9.99 4.75 -18.31
C ASN A 248 8.52 4.52 -18.67
N ASN A 249 7.70 5.58 -18.68
CA ASN A 249 6.26 5.62 -18.91
C ASN A 249 5.40 4.93 -17.83
N LYS A 250 5.97 4.47 -16.70
CA LYS A 250 5.27 3.64 -15.68
C LYS A 250 4.88 4.38 -14.40
N TYR A 251 5.14 5.69 -14.30
CA TYR A 251 4.76 6.44 -13.10
C TYR A 251 3.27 6.78 -13.07
N SER A 252 2.69 7.19 -14.20
CA SER A 252 1.23 7.29 -14.34
C SER A 252 0.70 6.06 -15.08
N THR A 253 -0.29 5.38 -14.50
CA THR A 253 -0.85 4.12 -15.04
C THR A 253 -2.35 3.99 -14.81
N PHE A 254 -3.01 3.25 -15.71
CA PHE A 254 -4.40 2.82 -15.59
C PHE A 254 -4.54 1.36 -16.00
N SER A 255 -5.31 0.58 -15.25
CA SER A 255 -5.61 -0.82 -15.55
C SER A 255 -7.01 -1.22 -15.10
N GLY A 256 -7.49 -2.31 -15.67
CA GLY A 256 -8.74 -2.94 -15.28
C GLY A 256 -8.94 -4.29 -15.95
N PHE A 257 -9.82 -5.11 -15.37
CA PHE A 257 -10.13 -6.45 -15.87
C PHE A 257 -11.54 -6.89 -15.45
N ILE A 258 -12.12 -7.81 -16.22
CA ILE A 258 -13.38 -8.45 -15.87
C ILE A 258 -13.15 -9.44 -14.71
N ILE A 259 -13.97 -9.35 -13.67
CA ILE A 259 -13.99 -10.30 -12.55
C ILE A 259 -14.96 -11.43 -12.87
N TYR A 260 -16.18 -11.07 -13.28
CA TYR A 260 -17.26 -11.97 -13.67
C TYR A 260 -18.01 -11.36 -14.86
N SER A 261 -18.35 -12.15 -15.87
CA SER A 261 -19.39 -11.80 -16.84
C SER A 261 -20.76 -12.17 -16.30
N ASP A 262 -21.79 -11.49 -16.80
CA ASP A 262 -23.19 -11.85 -16.58
C ASP A 262 -23.61 -13.11 -17.39
#